data_AF-A0A8T2K654-F1
#
_entry.id   AF-A0A8T2K654-F1
#
_cell.length_a   1.000
_cell.length_b   1.000
_cell.length_c   1.000
_cell.angle_alpha   90.00
_cell.angle_beta   90.00
_cell.angle_gamma   90.00
#
_symmetry.space_group_name_H-M   'P 1'
#
loop_
_entity.id
_entity.type
_entity.pdbx_description
1 polymer ?
#
loop_
_entity_poly.entity_id
_entity_poly.type
_entity_poly.pdbx_seq_one_letter_code
_entity_poly.pdbx_strand_id
1 'polypeptide(L)'
;MADRQLDVKASERMAQTDLPRMNKYKAVIKSVAQKKGVDAAVIAGIISRESRAGSVLRNGWGDHGNAFGLMQVDKRYHKIRGAWNSDMHITQGTEILIGMFNAIKKKFPKWSTTQHLKGAIAAYNAGSGNIRSYEAIDSRTTGKDYSNDVVARAKFYKWNGY
;
A
#
# COMPACT_ATOMS: atom_id res chain seq x y z
N MET A 1 7.24 4.30 24.30
CA MET A 1 5.92 3.66 24.00
C MET A 1 4.87 4.69 23.59
N ALA A 2 4.87 5.91 24.15
CA ALA A 2 3.96 6.99 23.76
C ALA A 2 4.09 7.42 22.29
N ASP A 3 5.32 7.59 21.77
CA ASP A 3 5.56 8.04 20.39
C ASP A 3 4.95 7.10 19.33
N ARG A 4 5.13 5.77 19.49
CA ARG A 4 4.51 4.79 18.59
C ARG A 4 2.98 4.83 18.60
N GLN A 5 2.36 5.27 19.70
CA GLN A 5 0.90 5.36 19.78
C GLN A 5 0.38 6.66 19.15
N LEU A 6 1.17 7.74 19.20
CA LEU A 6 0.88 8.99 18.48
C LEU A 6 0.97 8.77 16.95
N ASP A 7 1.98 8.04 16.49
CA ASP A 7 2.16 7.71 15.07
C ASP A 7 0.99 6.89 14.50
N VAL A 8 0.50 5.92 15.26
CA VAL A 8 -0.69 5.12 14.85
C VAL A 8 -1.93 6.01 14.78
N LYS A 9 -2.17 6.87 15.77
CA LYS A 9 -3.33 7.79 15.75
C LYS A 9 -3.28 8.76 14.57
N ALA A 10 -2.09 9.28 14.23
CA ALA A 10 -1.92 10.14 13.06
C ALA A 10 -2.24 9.39 11.76
N SER A 11 -1.78 8.15 11.64
CA SER A 11 -2.08 7.26 10.51
C SER A 11 -3.58 6.99 10.36
N GLU A 12 -4.25 6.66 11.46
CA GLU A 12 -5.70 6.43 11.49
C GLU A 12 -6.48 7.70 11.14
N ARG A 13 -6.06 8.87 11.64
CA ARG A 13 -6.68 10.16 11.29
C ARG A 13 -6.55 10.47 9.80
N MET A 14 -5.39 10.19 9.22
CA MET A 14 -5.15 10.32 7.78
C MET A 14 -6.05 9.38 6.97
N ALA A 15 -6.21 8.12 7.40
CA ALA A 15 -7.13 7.18 6.76
C ALA A 15 -8.60 7.62 6.91
N GLN A 16 -8.97 8.16 8.07
CA GLN A 16 -10.30 8.72 8.31
C GLN A 16 -10.61 9.88 7.36
N THR A 17 -9.66 10.79 7.14
CA THR A 17 -9.81 11.88 6.17
C THR A 17 -10.00 11.37 4.74
N ASP A 18 -9.35 10.27 4.37
CA ASP A 18 -9.46 9.69 3.03
C ASP A 18 -10.70 8.80 2.84
N LEU A 19 -11.33 8.33 3.92
CA LEU A 19 -12.44 7.36 3.88
C LEU A 19 -13.60 7.76 2.95
N PRO A 20 -14.13 9.01 2.96
CA PRO A 20 -15.21 9.39 2.06
C PRO A 20 -14.83 9.27 0.57
N ARG A 21 -13.57 9.57 0.23
CA ARG A 21 -13.03 9.40 -1.14
C ARG A 21 -12.78 7.93 -1.46
N MET A 22 -12.22 7.19 -0.51
CA MET A 22 -11.95 5.76 -0.63
C MET A 22 -13.23 4.96 -0.92
N ASN A 23 -14.35 5.35 -0.30
CA ASN A 23 -15.64 4.66 -0.46
C ASN A 23 -16.15 4.63 -1.91
N LYS A 24 -15.72 5.57 -2.76
CA LYS A 24 -16.02 5.53 -4.21
C LYS A 24 -15.42 4.30 -4.91
N TYR A 25 -14.35 3.74 -4.36
CA TYR A 25 -13.62 2.59 -4.91
C TYR A 25 -13.83 1.31 -4.10
N LYS A 26 -14.66 1.32 -3.05
CA LYS A 26 -14.79 0.20 -2.11
C LYS A 26 -15.19 -1.10 -2.80
N ALA A 27 -16.17 -1.05 -3.72
CA ALA A 27 -16.64 -2.23 -4.43
C ALA A 27 -15.53 -2.86 -5.29
N VAL A 28 -14.80 -2.04 -6.05
CA VAL A 28 -13.70 -2.53 -6.91
C VAL A 28 -12.52 -3.03 -6.09
N ILE A 29 -12.16 -2.35 -5.00
CA ILE A 29 -11.10 -2.80 -4.07
C ILE A 29 -11.45 -4.18 -3.52
N LYS A 30 -12.69 -4.38 -3.03
CA LYS A 30 -13.14 -5.67 -2.49
C LYS A 30 -13.17 -6.77 -3.56
N SER A 31 -13.58 -6.44 -4.79
CA SER A 31 -13.56 -7.40 -5.90
C SER A 31 -12.13 -7.86 -6.24
N VAL A 32 -11.19 -6.92 -6.38
CA VAL A 32 -9.78 -7.26 -6.66
C VAL A 32 -9.16 -8.02 -5.49
N ALA A 33 -9.39 -7.57 -4.25
CA ALA A 33 -8.95 -8.24 -3.03
C ALA A 33 -9.36 -9.73 -3.01
N GLN A 34 -10.64 -10.00 -3.26
CA GLN A 34 -11.17 -11.36 -3.34
C GLN A 34 -10.50 -12.17 -4.46
N LYS A 35 -10.43 -11.63 -5.68
CA LYS A 35 -9.82 -12.31 -6.84
C LYS A 35 -8.34 -12.65 -6.62
N LYS A 36 -7.61 -11.83 -5.84
CA LYS A 36 -6.17 -11.93 -5.65
C LYS A 36 -5.77 -12.56 -4.31
N GLY A 37 -6.73 -12.85 -3.42
CA GLY A 37 -6.44 -13.42 -2.10
C GLY A 37 -5.67 -12.45 -1.20
N VAL A 38 -5.94 -11.15 -1.30
CA VAL A 38 -5.32 -10.09 -0.49
C VAL A 38 -6.40 -9.41 0.34
N ASP A 39 -6.10 -8.99 1.57
CA ASP A 39 -7.05 -8.23 2.38
C ASP A 39 -7.34 -6.85 1.74
N ALA A 40 -8.61 -6.55 1.48
CA ALA A 40 -9.04 -5.28 0.91
C ALA A 40 -8.59 -4.07 1.74
N ALA A 41 -8.49 -4.22 3.06
CA ALA A 41 -7.98 -3.19 3.94
C ALA A 41 -6.51 -2.84 3.66
N VAL A 42 -5.69 -3.80 3.24
CA VAL A 42 -4.28 -3.56 2.87
C VAL A 42 -4.21 -2.75 1.57
N ILE A 43 -5.02 -3.11 0.58
CA ILE A 43 -5.12 -2.37 -0.68
C ILE A 43 -5.57 -0.92 -0.41
N ALA A 44 -6.60 -0.73 0.41
CA ALA A 44 -7.07 0.60 0.81
C ALA A 44 -6.00 1.41 1.58
N GLY A 45 -5.25 0.75 2.48
CA GLY A 45 -4.12 1.36 3.19
C GLY A 45 -3.06 1.90 2.24
N ILE A 46 -2.67 1.11 1.24
CA ILE A 46 -1.71 1.52 0.19
C ILE A 46 -2.27 2.69 -0.61
N ILE A 47 -3.52 2.61 -1.11
CA ILE A 47 -4.14 3.69 -1.90
C ILE A 47 -4.18 5.00 -1.09
N SER A 48 -4.49 4.93 0.20
CA SER A 48 -4.51 6.11 1.08
C SER A 48 -3.13 6.72 1.25
N ARG A 49 -2.09 5.89 1.42
CA ARG A 49 -0.71 6.37 1.53
C ARG A 49 -0.21 6.98 0.22
N GLU A 50 -0.47 6.30 -0.90
CA GLU A 50 0.06 6.65 -2.22
C GLU A 50 -0.59 7.87 -2.84
N SER A 51 -1.92 7.95 -2.81
CA SER A 51 -2.65 8.94 -3.61
C SER A 51 -3.72 9.70 -2.82
N ARG A 52 -3.84 9.47 -1.51
CA ARG A 52 -4.92 10.03 -0.69
C ARG A 52 -6.30 9.71 -1.30
N ALA A 53 -6.45 8.48 -1.80
CA ALA A 53 -7.60 8.04 -2.61
C ALA A 53 -7.83 8.90 -3.87
N GLY A 54 -6.73 9.27 -4.55
CA GLY A 54 -6.73 10.05 -5.77
C GLY A 54 -6.70 11.58 -5.60
N SER A 55 -6.82 12.13 -4.39
CA SER A 55 -7.00 13.57 -4.21
C SER A 55 -5.78 14.42 -4.52
N VAL A 56 -4.58 13.81 -4.58
CA VAL A 56 -3.32 14.50 -4.91
C VAL A 56 -2.87 14.26 -6.35
N LEU A 57 -3.64 13.49 -7.13
CA LEU A 57 -3.27 13.12 -8.50
C LEU A 57 -3.71 14.19 -9.51
N ARG A 58 -2.93 14.35 -10.57
CA ARG A 58 -3.30 15.15 -11.75
C ARG A 58 -3.48 14.22 -12.94
N ASN A 59 -4.73 14.05 -13.40
CA ASN A 59 -5.09 13.10 -14.47
C ASN A 59 -4.54 11.68 -14.22
N GLY A 60 -4.56 11.24 -12.96
CA GLY A 60 -4.03 9.94 -12.53
C GLY A 60 -2.53 9.90 -12.27
N TRP A 61 -1.78 10.96 -12.54
CA TRP A 61 -0.34 10.99 -12.34
C TRP A 61 0.07 11.66 -11.03
N GLY A 62 1.07 11.09 -10.37
CA GLY A 62 1.82 11.66 -9.25
C GLY A 62 3.33 11.52 -9.47
N ASP A 63 4.14 11.79 -8.45
CA ASP A 63 5.61 11.78 -8.49
C ASP A 63 6.22 12.37 -9.78
N HIS A 64 5.93 13.66 -10.05
CA HIS A 64 6.43 14.36 -11.24
C HIS A 64 6.11 13.64 -12.57
N GLY A 65 5.04 12.85 -12.61
CA GLY A 65 4.61 12.10 -13.80
C GLY A 65 5.21 10.70 -13.93
N ASN A 66 5.86 10.15 -12.89
CA ASN A 66 6.42 8.80 -12.92
C ASN A 66 5.45 7.73 -12.39
N ALA A 67 4.65 8.08 -11.40
CA ALA A 67 3.74 7.14 -10.75
C ALA A 67 2.29 7.35 -11.19
N PHE A 68 1.59 6.25 -11.47
CA PHE A 68 0.26 6.27 -12.06
C PHE A 68 -0.81 5.62 -11.17
N GLY A 69 -1.98 6.24 -11.13
CA GLY A 69 -3.21 5.76 -10.55
C GLY A 69 -3.25 5.62 -9.04
N LEU A 70 -4.35 5.06 -8.54
CA LEU A 70 -4.67 5.01 -7.10
C LEU A 70 -3.56 4.37 -6.25
N MET A 71 -2.90 3.34 -6.78
CA MET A 71 -1.79 2.63 -6.15
C MET A 71 -0.39 3.07 -6.64
N GLN A 72 -0.30 4.16 -7.41
CA GLN A 72 0.95 4.79 -7.84
C GLN A 72 1.98 3.83 -8.46
N VAL A 73 1.56 3.06 -9.46
CA VAL A 73 2.46 2.15 -10.21
C VAL A 73 3.48 2.98 -10.97
N ASP A 74 4.77 2.71 -10.73
CA ASP A 74 5.88 3.44 -11.35
C ASP A 74 6.14 2.96 -12.79
N LYS A 75 5.98 3.87 -13.75
CA LYS A 75 6.14 3.59 -15.19
C LYS A 75 7.57 3.22 -15.59
N ARG A 76 8.57 3.55 -14.76
CA ARG A 76 9.98 3.25 -15.02
C ARG A 76 10.27 1.74 -14.88
N TYR A 77 9.46 1.04 -14.10
CA TYR A 77 9.63 -0.39 -13.82
C TYR A 77 8.50 -1.25 -14.38
N HIS A 78 7.35 -0.65 -14.70
CA HIS A 78 6.16 -1.37 -15.14
C HIS A 78 5.46 -0.69 -16.32
N LYS A 79 4.99 -1.50 -17.28
CA LYS A 79 4.02 -1.04 -18.28
C LYS A 79 2.67 -0.81 -17.59
N ILE A 80 2.17 0.43 -17.63
CA ILE A 80 0.90 0.82 -17.03
C ILE A 80 -0.29 0.14 -17.72
N ARG A 81 -1.28 -0.30 -16.93
CA ARG A 81 -2.49 -0.95 -17.42
C ARG A 81 -3.75 -0.24 -16.90
N GLY A 82 -4.67 0.06 -17.81
CA GLY A 82 -5.99 0.57 -17.50
C GLY A 82 -6.05 2.04 -17.13
N ALA A 83 -7.26 2.51 -16.82
CA ALA A 83 -7.45 3.86 -16.30
C ALA A 83 -6.97 3.93 -14.84
N TRP A 84 -6.53 5.11 -14.43
CA TRP A 84 -5.86 5.39 -13.15
C TRP A 84 -6.62 4.95 -11.90
N ASN A 85 -7.94 4.79 -12.00
CA ASN A 85 -8.86 4.38 -10.93
C ASN A 85 -9.64 3.08 -11.22
N SER A 86 -9.22 2.33 -12.25
CA SER A 86 -9.94 1.13 -12.71
C SER A 86 -9.61 -0.14 -11.92
N ASP A 87 -10.47 -1.17 -12.05
CA ASP A 87 -10.21 -2.54 -11.58
C ASP A 87 -8.87 -3.07 -12.12
N MET A 88 -8.58 -2.82 -13.39
CA MET A 88 -7.33 -3.24 -14.03
C MET A 88 -6.09 -2.60 -13.38
N HIS A 89 -6.18 -1.31 -13.01
CA HIS A 89 -5.09 -0.62 -12.31
C HIS A 89 -4.88 -1.15 -10.89
N ILE A 90 -5.96 -1.30 -10.12
CA ILE A 90 -5.89 -1.82 -8.75
C ILE A 90 -5.40 -3.28 -8.76
N THR A 91 -5.82 -4.07 -9.75
CA THR A 91 -5.32 -5.42 -10.00
C THR A 91 -3.81 -5.41 -10.24
N GLN A 92 -3.31 -4.52 -11.10
CA GLN A 92 -1.87 -4.40 -11.36
C GLN A 92 -1.07 -4.04 -10.10
N GLY A 93 -1.50 -3.02 -9.34
CA GLY A 93 -0.84 -2.65 -8.09
C GLY A 93 -0.82 -3.81 -7.08
N THR A 94 -1.93 -4.55 -6.99
CA THR A 94 -2.03 -5.72 -6.11
C THR A 94 -1.12 -6.87 -6.56
N GLU A 95 -0.97 -7.11 -7.86
CA GLU A 95 -0.01 -8.09 -8.41
C GLU A 95 1.44 -7.73 -8.07
N ILE A 96 1.80 -6.44 -8.13
CA ILE A 96 3.13 -5.96 -7.73
C ILE A 96 3.37 -6.24 -6.24
N LEU A 97 2.39 -5.95 -5.38
CA LEU A 97 2.46 -6.27 -3.95
C LEU A 97 2.65 -7.78 -3.70
N ILE A 98 1.93 -8.64 -4.42
CA ILE A 98 2.09 -10.11 -4.33
C ILE A 98 3.51 -10.51 -4.75
N GLY A 99 4.04 -9.92 -5.83
CA GLY A 99 5.43 -10.10 -6.24
C GLY A 99 6.42 -9.72 -5.14
N MET A 100 6.20 -8.59 -4.46
CA MET A 100 7.01 -8.16 -3.32
C MET A 100 6.93 -9.14 -2.15
N PHE A 101 5.73 -9.65 -1.85
CA PHE A 101 5.54 -10.67 -0.81
C PHE A 101 6.36 -11.92 -1.08
N ASN A 102 6.31 -12.44 -2.32
CA ASN A 102 7.08 -13.62 -2.69
C ASN A 102 8.60 -13.37 -2.63
N ALA A 103 9.06 -12.19 -3.06
CA ALA A 103 10.47 -11.80 -2.96
C ALA A 103 10.94 -11.73 -1.50
N ILE A 104 10.14 -11.12 -0.62
CA ILE A 104 10.46 -11.01 0.81
C ILE A 104 10.41 -12.36 1.50
N LYS A 105 9.41 -13.21 1.19
CA LYS A 105 9.32 -14.57 1.72
C LYS A 105 10.54 -15.41 1.36
N LYS A 106 11.02 -15.30 0.10
CA LYS A 106 12.26 -15.95 -0.35
C LYS A 106 13.49 -15.41 0.38
N LYS A 107 13.57 -14.09 0.56
CA LYS A 107 14.72 -13.41 1.20
C LYS A 107 14.82 -13.70 2.70
N PHE A 108 13.69 -13.80 3.39
CA PHE A 108 13.61 -13.98 4.84
C PHE A 108 12.71 -15.17 5.21
N PRO A 109 13.13 -16.42 4.94
CA PRO A 109 12.26 -17.59 5.08
C PRO A 109 11.81 -17.88 6.52
N LYS A 110 12.52 -17.34 7.53
CA LYS A 110 12.21 -17.53 8.95
C LYS A 110 11.21 -16.51 9.52
N TRP A 111 10.85 -15.48 8.76
CA TRP A 111 9.83 -14.52 9.20
C TRP A 111 8.44 -15.16 9.23
N SER A 112 7.59 -14.68 10.13
CA SER A 112 6.17 -15.04 10.12
C SER A 112 5.47 -14.46 8.88
N THR A 113 4.29 -14.98 8.54
CA THR A 113 3.46 -14.45 7.46
C THR A 113 3.14 -12.96 7.64
N THR A 114 2.92 -12.50 8.88
CA THR A 114 2.65 -11.08 9.16
C THR A 114 3.90 -10.21 8.97
N GLN A 115 5.08 -10.73 9.30
CA GLN A 115 6.36 -10.07 9.02
C GLN A 115 6.63 -10.02 7.51
N HIS A 116 6.34 -11.11 6.77
CA HIS A 116 6.42 -11.11 5.30
C HIS A 116 5.50 -10.08 4.67
N LEU A 117 4.25 -9.98 5.13
CA LEU A 117 3.30 -8.99 4.63
C LEU A 117 3.79 -7.56 4.90
N LYS A 118 4.25 -7.27 6.12
CA LYS A 118 4.81 -5.96 6.44
C LYS A 118 6.03 -5.63 5.59
N GLY A 119 6.92 -6.60 5.37
CA GLY A 119 8.06 -6.46 4.48
C GLY A 119 7.68 -6.26 3.02
N ALA A 120 6.62 -6.92 2.55
CA ALA A 120 6.09 -6.74 1.20
C ALA A 120 5.59 -5.31 0.98
N ILE A 121 4.89 -4.74 1.97
CA ILE A 121 4.43 -3.36 1.95
C ILE A 121 5.62 -2.39 1.93
N ALA A 122 6.64 -2.60 2.77
CA ALA A 122 7.86 -1.78 2.73
C ALA A 122 8.57 -1.90 1.36
N ALA A 123 8.67 -3.12 0.82
CA ALA A 123 9.27 -3.39 -0.48
C ALA A 123 8.47 -2.83 -1.66
N TYR A 124 7.16 -2.63 -1.51
CA TYR A 124 6.35 -1.96 -2.53
C TYR A 124 6.86 -0.54 -2.79
N ASN A 125 7.27 0.17 -1.74
CA ASN A 125 7.83 1.51 -1.84
C ASN A 125 9.32 1.54 -2.19
N ALA A 126 10.14 0.69 -1.54
CA ALA A 126 11.60 0.80 -1.63
C ALA A 126 12.28 -0.31 -2.45
N GLY A 127 11.52 -1.29 -2.95
CA GLY A 127 12.05 -2.52 -3.54
C GLY A 127 12.59 -3.51 -2.50
N SER A 128 12.46 -4.80 -2.79
CA SER A 128 12.86 -5.90 -1.88
C SER A 128 14.36 -5.92 -1.56
N GLY A 129 15.20 -5.35 -2.42
CA GLY A 129 16.64 -5.19 -2.17
C GLY A 129 16.94 -4.30 -0.95
N ASN A 130 16.09 -3.30 -0.68
CA ASN A 130 16.27 -2.35 0.41
C ASN A 130 15.77 -2.84 1.78
N ILE A 131 15.01 -3.95 1.82
CA ILE A 131 14.56 -4.56 3.07
C ILE A 131 15.68 -5.44 3.62
N ARG A 132 16.27 -5.07 4.76
CA ARG A 132 17.48 -5.72 5.32
C ARG A 132 17.22 -6.56 6.57
N SER A 133 16.34 -6.09 7.45
CA SER A 133 15.90 -6.81 8.64
C SER A 133 14.50 -6.37 9.04
N TYR A 134 13.89 -7.02 10.03
CA TYR A 134 12.54 -6.67 10.48
C TYR A 134 12.55 -5.42 11.37
N GLU A 135 13.60 -5.25 12.16
CA GLU A 135 13.78 -4.14 13.10
C GLU A 135 13.96 -2.81 12.35
N ALA A 136 14.64 -2.85 11.21
CA ALA A 136 14.93 -1.69 10.37
C ALA A 136 14.11 -1.69 9.05
N ILE A 137 12.94 -2.33 9.05
CA ILE A 137 12.16 -2.64 7.84
C ILE A 137 11.84 -1.41 6.98
N ASP A 138 11.59 -0.26 7.63
CA ASP A 138 11.27 1.01 6.98
C ASP A 138 12.45 1.97 6.89
N SER A 139 13.67 1.59 7.30
CA SER A 139 14.83 2.50 7.35
C SER A 139 15.19 3.15 5.99
N ARG A 140 14.72 2.57 4.88
CA ARG A 140 14.94 3.01 3.50
C ARG A 140 13.66 3.32 2.73
N THR A 141 12.51 3.34 3.40
CA THR A 141 11.24 3.73 2.77
C THR A 141 11.04 5.24 2.87
N THR A 142 10.19 5.80 2.01
CA THR A 142 9.79 7.21 2.06
C THR A 142 9.25 7.53 3.45
N GLY A 143 9.75 8.59 4.09
CA GLY A 143 9.34 8.98 5.45
C GLY A 143 9.88 8.08 6.57
N LYS A 144 10.61 7.01 6.23
CA LYS A 144 11.11 5.97 7.15
C LYS A 144 10.01 5.28 7.96
N ASP A 145 8.80 5.24 7.43
CA ASP A 145 7.59 4.81 8.13
C ASP A 145 6.59 4.05 7.24
N TYR A 146 6.88 3.86 5.95
CA TYR A 146 5.89 3.48 4.93
C TYR A 146 5.05 2.26 5.32
N SER A 147 5.67 1.14 5.71
CA SER A 147 4.94 -0.06 6.10
C SER A 147 4.21 0.08 7.43
N ASN A 148 4.78 0.81 8.38
CA ASN A 148 4.13 1.08 9.66
C ASN A 148 2.85 1.91 9.48
N ASP A 149 2.92 3.00 8.73
CA ASP A 149 1.78 3.86 8.42
C ASP A 149 0.71 3.09 7.63
N VAL A 150 1.09 2.42 6.53
CA VAL A 150 0.13 1.63 5.73
C VAL A 150 -0.58 0.57 6.57
N VAL A 151 0.13 -0.14 7.46
CA VAL A 151 -0.49 -1.15 8.34
C VAL A 151 -1.47 -0.49 9.32
N ALA A 152 -1.15 0.67 9.89
CA ALA A 152 -2.06 1.39 10.77
C ALA A 152 -3.32 1.87 10.02
N ARG A 153 -3.15 2.43 8.81
CA ARG A 153 -4.28 2.79 7.93
C ARG A 153 -5.13 1.58 7.55
N ALA A 154 -4.50 0.46 7.22
CA ALA A 154 -5.21 -0.77 6.89
C ALA A 154 -6.07 -1.26 8.07
N LYS A 155 -5.55 -1.23 9.30
CA LYS A 155 -6.37 -1.56 10.48
C LYS A 155 -7.60 -0.68 10.59
N PHE A 156 -7.47 0.63 10.37
CA PHE A 156 -8.62 1.54 10.32
C PHE A 156 -9.62 1.14 9.23
N TYR A 157 -9.18 0.88 8.00
CA TYR A 157 -10.08 0.47 6.91
C TYR A 157 -10.77 -0.87 7.19
N LYS A 158 -10.09 -1.80 7.87
CA LYS A 158 -10.68 -3.08 8.27
C LYS A 158 -11.90 -2.89 9.15
N TRP A 159 -11.80 -2.01 10.15
CA TRP A 159 -12.94 -1.64 11.01
C TRP A 159 -14.05 -0.88 10.28
N ASN A 160 -13.76 -0.32 9.11
CA ASN A 160 -14.71 0.43 8.28
C ASN A 160 -15.20 -0.38 7.06
N GLY A 161 -15.11 -1.71 7.13
CA GLY A 161 -15.76 -2.65 6.22
C GLY A 161 -15.05 -2.88 4.89
N TYR A 162 -13.74 -2.64 4.84
CA TYR A 162 -12.86 -3.10 3.77
C TYR A 162 -12.45 -4.55 4.05
#